data_AF-A0A542AQK2-F1
#
_entry.id   AF-A0A542AQK2-F1
#
_cell.length_a   1.000
_cell.length_b   1.000
_cell.length_c   1.000
_cell.angle_alpha   90.00
_cell.angle_beta   90.00
_cell.angle_gamma   90.00
#
_symmetry.space_group_name_H-M   'P 1'
#
loop_
_entity.id
_entity.type
_entity.pdbx_description
1 polymer ?
#
loop_
_entity_poly.entity_id
_entity_poly.type
_entity_poly.pdbx_seq_one_letter_code
_entity_poly.pdbx_strand_id
1 'polypeptide(L)'
;MLYKNYVESVIASVAMIILAAVIAVVANLFLGNPLTFPSFFTTWASAFTINYLAALILPVGSWSARLCTFCKAKPGSFLQSLLNAVVITVVYNTIISAGMTLLNVGFTPAFWLAWAAICPVLFLPGILVTLIVSPFIVRFADKITGTKAAAGKEEENRMLR
;
A
#
# COMPACT_ATOMS: atom_id res chain seq x y z
N MET A 1 -15.11 -19.44 0.21
CA MET A 1 -13.97 -18.65 0.71
C MET A 1 -13.54 -17.49 -0.21
N LEU A 2 -14.15 -17.28 -1.38
CA LEU A 2 -13.83 -16.14 -2.29
C LEU A 2 -14.65 -14.85 -2.03
N TYR A 3 -15.79 -14.94 -1.34
CA TYR A 3 -16.72 -13.81 -1.20
C TYR A 3 -16.41 -12.85 -0.04
N LYS A 4 -15.76 -13.31 1.04
CA LYS A 4 -15.36 -12.44 2.16
C LYS A 4 -14.18 -11.51 1.80
N ASN A 5 -13.37 -11.96 0.82
CA ASN A 5 -12.17 -11.26 0.35
C ASN A 5 -12.47 -10.13 -0.65
N TYR A 6 -13.66 -10.07 -1.24
CA TYR A 6 -13.97 -9.07 -2.28
C TYR A 6 -14.01 -7.66 -1.71
N VAL A 7 -14.63 -7.49 -0.54
CA VAL A 7 -14.73 -6.17 0.10
C VAL A 7 -13.34 -5.72 0.57
N GLU A 8 -12.57 -6.61 1.20
CA GLU A 8 -11.17 -6.34 1.60
C GLU A 8 -10.28 -6.02 0.40
N SER A 9 -10.46 -6.70 -0.74
CA SER A 9 -9.76 -6.43 -2.00
C SER A 9 -10.13 -5.07 -2.59
N VAL A 10 -11.42 -4.70 -2.57
CA VAL A 10 -11.89 -3.37 -3.01
C VAL A 10 -11.30 -2.27 -2.12
N ILE A 11 -11.31 -2.48 -0.81
CA ILE A 11 -10.72 -1.56 0.19
C ILE A 11 -9.21 -1.40 -0.05
N ALA A 12 -8.49 -2.51 -0.28
CA ALA A 12 -7.06 -2.48 -0.61
C ALA A 12 -6.80 -1.76 -1.94
N SER A 13 -7.68 -1.92 -2.93
CA SER A 13 -7.58 -1.25 -4.23
C SER A 13 -7.69 0.27 -4.10
N VAL A 14 -8.56 0.77 -3.22
CA VAL A 14 -8.68 2.21 -2.91
C VAL A 14 -7.40 2.76 -2.29
N ALA A 15 -6.76 2.03 -1.38
CA ALA A 15 -5.46 2.41 -0.81
C ALA A 15 -4.39 2.57 -1.88
N MET A 16 -4.38 1.65 -2.84
CA MET A 16 -3.40 1.62 -3.90
C MET A 16 -3.63 2.71 -4.95
N ILE A 17 -4.88 3.10 -5.20
CA ILE A 17 -5.21 4.26 -6.04
C ILE A 17 -4.59 5.54 -5.47
N ILE A 18 -4.75 5.78 -4.16
CA ILE A 18 -4.24 6.97 -3.49
C ILE A 18 -2.70 6.93 -3.47
N LEU A 19 -2.11 5.78 -3.14
CA LEU A 19 -0.67 5.60 -3.13
C LEU A 19 -0.05 5.82 -4.53
N ALA A 20 -0.66 5.25 -5.57
CA ALA A 20 -0.24 5.44 -6.95
C ALA A 20 -0.31 6.92 -7.38
N ALA A 21 -1.32 7.66 -6.92
CA ALA A 21 -1.46 9.08 -7.25
C ALA A 21 -0.33 9.91 -6.65
N VAL A 22 0.02 9.65 -5.38
CA VAL A 22 1.14 10.32 -4.73
C VAL A 22 2.47 9.96 -5.40
N ILE A 23 2.69 8.68 -5.72
CA ILE A 23 3.90 8.24 -6.44
C ILE A 23 3.99 8.93 -7.81
N ALA A 24 2.89 9.03 -8.55
CA ALA A 24 2.88 9.69 -9.85
C ALA A 24 3.25 11.19 -9.74
N VAL A 25 2.74 11.90 -8.74
CA VAL A 25 3.11 13.31 -8.50
C VAL A 25 4.58 13.43 -8.10
N VAL A 26 5.03 12.66 -7.12
CA VAL A 26 6.42 12.72 -6.63
C VAL A 26 7.41 12.35 -7.73
N ALA A 27 7.14 11.31 -8.50
CA ALA A 27 8.00 10.88 -9.59
C ALA A 27 8.11 11.95 -10.69
N ASN A 28 6.98 12.55 -11.10
CA ASN A 28 7.00 13.61 -12.12
C ASN A 28 7.76 14.86 -11.62
N LEU A 29 7.55 15.26 -10.36
CA LEU A 29 8.30 16.38 -9.76
C LEU A 29 9.79 16.09 -9.65
N PHE A 30 10.18 14.89 -9.23
CA PHE A 30 11.58 14.51 -9.07
C PHE A 30 12.33 14.41 -10.41
N LEU A 31 11.65 13.91 -11.45
CA LEU A 31 12.21 13.83 -12.80
C LEU A 31 12.22 15.18 -13.52
N GLY A 32 11.64 16.24 -12.93
CA GLY A 32 11.51 17.55 -13.57
C GLY A 32 10.52 17.55 -14.74
N ASN A 33 9.66 16.53 -14.84
CA ASN A 33 8.67 16.43 -15.90
C ASN A 33 7.51 17.40 -15.63
N PRO A 34 6.96 18.06 -16.67
CA PRO A 34 5.79 18.90 -16.49
C PRO A 34 4.59 18.03 -16.06
N LEU A 35 3.95 18.45 -14.97
CA LEU A 35 2.70 17.87 -14.43
C LEU A 35 1.53 18.15 -15.37
N THR A 36 1.55 17.50 -16.52
CA THR A 36 0.45 17.51 -17.48
C THR A 36 -0.53 16.40 -17.13
N PHE A 37 -1.81 16.62 -17.44
CA PHE A 37 -2.86 15.61 -17.23
C PHE A 37 -2.52 14.25 -17.88
N PRO A 38 -2.00 14.20 -19.13
CA PRO A 38 -1.60 12.93 -19.74
C PRO A 38 -0.44 12.25 -18.99
N SER A 39 0.62 12.98 -18.62
CA SER A 39 1.78 12.40 -17.91
C SER A 39 1.41 11.87 -16.54
N PHE A 40 0.54 12.58 -15.83
CA PHE A 40 0.01 12.11 -14.55
C PHE A 40 -0.78 10.82 -14.72
N PHE A 41 -1.72 10.78 -15.66
CA PHE A 41 -2.64 9.65 -15.79
C PHE A 41 -1.93 8.37 -16.25
N THR A 42 -0.96 8.47 -17.17
CA THR A 42 -0.16 7.32 -17.59
C THR A 42 0.67 6.76 -16.45
N THR A 43 1.39 7.62 -15.72
CA THR A 43 2.23 7.24 -14.57
C THR A 43 1.39 6.65 -13.43
N TRP A 44 0.22 7.23 -13.19
CA TRP A 44 -0.72 6.75 -12.18
C TRP A 44 -1.31 5.39 -12.53
N ALA A 45 -1.81 5.22 -13.76
CA ALA A 45 -2.43 3.98 -14.21
C ALA A 45 -1.42 2.83 -14.25
N SER A 46 -0.18 3.09 -14.70
CA SER A 46 0.89 2.09 -14.70
C SER A 46 1.29 1.69 -13.28
N ALA A 47 1.50 2.67 -12.39
CA ALA A 47 1.83 2.41 -10.99
C ALA A 47 0.71 1.61 -10.29
N PHE A 48 -0.54 1.98 -10.50
CA PHE A 48 -1.70 1.24 -9.96
C PHE A 48 -1.74 -0.20 -10.46
N THR A 49 -1.58 -0.41 -11.77
CA THR A 49 -1.63 -1.75 -12.38
C THR A 49 -0.54 -2.66 -11.84
N ILE A 50 0.71 -2.17 -11.79
CA ILE A 50 1.85 -2.92 -11.25
C ILE A 50 1.59 -3.31 -9.79
N ASN A 51 1.13 -2.35 -8.98
CA ASN A 51 0.86 -2.61 -7.58
C ASN A 51 -0.28 -3.59 -7.37
N TYR A 52 -1.37 -3.45 -8.14
CA TYR A 52 -2.52 -4.33 -8.08
C TYR A 52 -2.13 -5.78 -8.38
N LEU A 53 -1.37 -6.00 -9.45
CA LEU A 53 -0.84 -7.32 -9.78
C LEU A 53 0.08 -7.86 -8.68
N ALA A 54 0.97 -7.02 -8.13
CA ALA A 54 1.83 -7.41 -7.02
C ALA A 54 1.04 -7.82 -5.78
N ALA A 55 -0.05 -7.11 -5.46
CA ALA A 55 -0.88 -7.41 -4.30
C ALA A 55 -1.66 -8.71 -4.43
N LEU A 56 -1.99 -9.13 -5.67
CA LEU A 56 -2.61 -10.44 -5.92
C LEU A 56 -1.64 -11.60 -5.72
N ILE A 57 -0.34 -11.38 -5.96
CA ILE A 57 0.68 -12.42 -5.93
C ILE A 57 1.35 -12.51 -4.55
N LEU A 58 1.60 -11.36 -3.91
CA LEU A 58 2.44 -11.29 -2.73
C LEU A 58 1.65 -11.33 -1.42
N PRO A 59 1.98 -12.23 -0.48
CA PRO A 59 1.31 -12.33 0.80
C PRO A 59 1.84 -11.30 1.81
N VAL A 60 1.78 -10.00 1.47
CA VAL A 60 2.35 -8.89 2.27
C VAL A 60 1.81 -8.87 3.69
N GLY A 61 0.53 -9.18 3.89
CA GLY A 61 -0.07 -9.27 5.22
C GLY A 61 0.62 -10.30 6.13
N SER A 62 1.06 -11.44 5.58
CA SER A 62 1.77 -12.47 6.34
C SER A 62 3.17 -12.02 6.75
N TRP A 63 3.87 -11.28 5.90
CA TRP A 63 5.20 -10.73 6.20
C TRP A 63 5.11 -9.65 7.28
N SER A 64 4.08 -8.81 7.18
CA SER A 64 3.74 -7.78 8.16
C SER A 64 3.47 -8.39 9.54
N ALA A 65 2.67 -9.46 9.59
CA ALA A 65 2.36 -10.17 10.83
C ALA A 65 3.61 -10.79 11.46
N ARG A 66 4.47 -11.45 10.66
CA ARG A 66 5.74 -12.02 11.14
C ARG A 66 6.66 -10.96 11.73
N LEU A 67 6.78 -9.80 11.07
CA LEU A 67 7.61 -8.70 11.57
C LEU A 67 7.05 -8.12 12.88
N CYS A 68 5.73 -7.96 12.98
CA CYS A 68 5.08 -7.51 14.21
C CYS A 68 5.29 -8.49 15.37
N THR A 69 5.21 -9.80 15.11
CA THR A 69 5.50 -10.84 16.11
C THR A 69 6.96 -10.81 16.54
N PHE A 70 7.90 -10.65 15.59
CA PHE A 70 9.33 -10.54 15.88
C PHE A 70 9.64 -9.33 16.76
N CYS A 71 9.04 -8.18 16.45
CA CYS A 71 9.21 -6.94 17.22
C CYS A 71 8.34 -6.88 18.49
N LYS A 72 7.58 -7.94 18.82
CA LYS A 72 6.64 -8.00 19.96
C LYS A 72 5.69 -6.79 20.03
N ALA A 73 5.26 -6.30 18.87
CA ALA A 73 4.37 -5.15 18.79
C ALA A 73 2.99 -5.53 19.35
N LYS A 74 2.46 -4.70 20.26
CA LYS A 74 1.14 -4.93 20.86
C LYS A 74 0.03 -4.68 19.82
N PRO A 75 -1.03 -5.50 19.79
CA PRO A 75 -2.22 -5.24 18.97
C PRO A 75 -2.77 -3.82 19.20
N GLY A 76 -2.96 -3.05 18.14
CA GLY A 76 -3.48 -1.68 18.20
C GLY A 76 -2.45 -0.61 18.62
N SER A 77 -1.19 -0.98 18.82
CA SER A 77 -0.14 0.01 19.12
C SER A 77 0.33 0.77 17.88
N PHE A 78 0.81 2.01 18.08
CA PHE A 78 1.44 2.78 17.01
C PHE A 78 2.61 2.04 16.36
N LEU A 79 3.39 1.29 17.15
CA LEU A 79 4.50 0.48 16.65
C LEU A 79 4.03 -0.59 15.66
N GLN A 80 2.89 -1.23 15.89
CA GLN A 80 2.31 -2.19 14.94
C GLN A 80 1.93 -1.49 13.63
N SER A 81 1.26 -0.34 13.70
CA SER A 81 0.89 0.45 12.51
C SER A 81 2.12 0.90 11.73
N LEU A 82 3.18 1.31 12.42
CA LEU A 82 4.45 1.71 11.80
C LEU A 82 5.14 0.54 11.10
N LEU A 83 5.26 -0.60 11.76
CA LEU A 83 5.87 -1.80 11.16
C LEU A 83 5.07 -2.27 9.94
N ASN A 84 3.74 -2.25 10.02
CA ASN A 84 2.89 -2.56 8.88
C ASN A 84 3.11 -1.59 7.73
N ALA A 85 3.14 -0.28 8.02
CA ALA A 85 3.39 0.74 7.00
C ALA A 85 4.77 0.58 6.36
N VAL A 86 5.79 0.24 7.14
CA VAL A 86 7.13 -0.04 6.62
C VAL A 86 7.13 -1.24 5.69
N VAL A 87 6.55 -2.38 6.08
CA VAL A 87 6.53 -3.58 5.22
C VAL A 87 5.78 -3.32 3.93
N ILE A 88 4.58 -2.73 4.02
CA ILE A 88 3.77 -2.38 2.86
C ILE A 88 4.55 -1.42 1.95
N THR A 89 5.16 -0.38 2.51
CA THR A 89 5.92 0.59 1.73
C THR A 89 7.14 -0.05 1.09
N VAL A 90 7.95 -0.81 1.82
CA VAL A 90 9.12 -1.51 1.26
C VAL A 90 8.72 -2.37 0.08
N VAL A 91 7.73 -3.23 0.24
CA VAL A 91 7.36 -4.19 -0.81
C VAL A 91 6.78 -3.48 -2.03
N TYR A 92 5.74 -2.68 -1.84
CA TYR A 92 5.02 -2.08 -2.97
C TYR A 92 5.80 -0.94 -3.62
N ASN A 93 6.54 -0.14 -2.83
CA ASN A 93 7.37 0.91 -3.40
C ASN A 93 8.56 0.34 -4.18
N THR A 94 9.19 -0.74 -3.71
CA THR A 94 10.23 -1.43 -4.47
C THR A 94 9.70 -1.97 -5.79
N ILE A 95 8.51 -2.58 -5.79
CA ILE A 95 7.92 -3.16 -7.01
C ILE A 95 7.48 -2.08 -7.99
N ILE A 96 6.81 -1.01 -7.53
CA ILE A 96 6.46 0.10 -8.42
C ILE A 96 7.71 0.78 -8.95
N SER A 97 8.67 1.14 -8.10
CA SER A 97 9.88 1.83 -8.54
C SER A 97 10.65 0.98 -9.56
N ALA A 98 10.85 -0.31 -9.30
CA ALA A 98 11.51 -1.21 -10.23
C ALA A 98 10.71 -1.36 -11.54
N GLY A 99 9.40 -1.59 -11.45
CA GLY A 99 8.54 -1.75 -12.63
C GLY A 99 8.46 -0.49 -13.48
N MET A 100 8.34 0.68 -12.87
CA MET A 100 8.34 1.97 -13.56
C MET A 100 9.70 2.30 -14.16
N THR A 101 10.80 2.06 -13.44
CA THR A 101 12.13 2.24 -14.02
C THR A 101 12.36 1.29 -15.19
N LEU A 102 11.88 0.05 -15.09
CA LEU A 102 11.97 -0.93 -16.18
C LEU A 102 11.18 -0.47 -17.42
N LEU A 103 9.98 0.08 -17.23
CA LEU A 103 9.16 0.59 -18.34
C LEU A 103 9.76 1.83 -19.00
N ASN A 104 10.42 2.72 -18.24
CA ASN A 104 10.95 3.97 -18.76
C ASN A 104 12.38 3.85 -19.33
N VAL A 105 13.24 3.05 -18.72
CA VAL A 105 14.68 2.94 -19.04
C VAL A 105 15.02 1.60 -19.74
N GLY A 106 14.15 0.61 -19.62
CA GLY A 106 14.42 -0.76 -20.06
C GLY A 106 15.40 -1.49 -19.15
N PHE A 107 15.63 -2.78 -19.42
CA PHE A 107 16.60 -3.59 -18.67
C PHE A 107 18.01 -3.39 -19.22
N THR A 108 18.58 -2.22 -18.95
CA THR A 108 19.94 -1.81 -19.36
C THR A 108 20.83 -1.61 -18.13
N PRO A 109 22.16 -1.48 -18.25
CA PRO A 109 23.01 -1.16 -17.10
C PRO A 109 22.62 0.12 -16.37
N ALA A 110 22.00 1.08 -17.06
CA ALA A 110 21.45 2.32 -16.49
C ALA A 110 20.23 2.09 -15.58
N PHE A 111 19.56 0.94 -15.70
CA PHE A 111 18.42 0.55 -14.87
C PHE A 111 18.74 0.61 -13.38
N TRP A 112 19.84 -0.03 -12.97
CA TRP A 112 20.18 -0.15 -11.55
C TRP A 112 20.48 1.22 -10.93
N LEU A 113 21.14 2.10 -11.69
CA LEU A 113 21.45 3.45 -11.25
C LEU A 113 20.18 4.30 -11.11
N ALA A 114 19.30 4.26 -12.12
CA ALA A 114 18.04 5.00 -12.11
C ALA A 114 17.10 4.50 -11.01
N TRP A 115 17.03 3.19 -10.81
CA TRP A 115 16.20 2.56 -9.78
C TRP A 115 16.72 2.89 -8.37
N ALA A 116 18.04 2.79 -8.15
CA ALA A 116 18.65 3.15 -6.87
C ALA A 116 18.48 4.64 -6.52
N ALA A 117 18.39 5.52 -7.53
CA ALA A 117 18.13 6.95 -7.31
C ALA A 117 16.67 7.24 -6.92
N ILE A 118 15.68 6.60 -7.58
CA ILE A 118 14.26 6.90 -7.37
C ILE A 118 13.64 6.12 -6.19
N CYS A 119 14.09 4.89 -5.93
CA CYS A 119 13.54 4.04 -4.88
C CYS A 119 13.53 4.70 -3.48
N PRO A 120 14.64 5.28 -2.98
CA PRO A 120 14.66 5.93 -1.67
C PRO A 120 13.83 7.21 -1.63
N VAL A 121 13.75 7.95 -2.75
CA VAL A 121 12.96 9.18 -2.85
C VAL A 121 11.47 8.90 -2.67
N LEU A 122 10.99 7.79 -3.23
CA LEU A 122 9.59 7.39 -3.11
C LEU A 122 9.26 6.76 -1.74
N PHE A 123 10.28 6.38 -0.96
CA PHE A 123 10.09 5.67 0.30
C PHE A 123 9.48 6.55 1.40
N LEU A 124 10.02 7.76 1.57
CA LEU A 124 9.54 8.72 2.56
C LEU A 124 8.05 9.11 2.36
N PRO A 125 7.64 9.57 1.15
CA PRO A 125 6.22 9.86 0.91
C PRO A 125 5.36 8.60 0.97
N GLY A 126 5.88 7.44 0.54
CA GLY A 126 5.18 6.16 0.65
C GLY A 126 4.82 5.78 2.09
N ILE A 127 5.75 5.94 3.04
CA ILE A 127 5.49 5.68 4.46
C ILE A 127 4.45 6.66 5.00
N LEU A 128 4.60 7.96 4.72
CA LEU A 128 3.68 8.98 5.21
C LEU A 128 2.26 8.75 4.72
N VAL A 129 2.10 8.47 3.43
CA VAL A 129 0.80 8.14 2.83
C VAL A 129 0.24 6.88 3.47
N THR A 130 1.03 5.82 3.61
CA THR A 130 0.56 4.57 4.18
C THR A 130 0.13 4.74 5.64
N LEU A 131 0.87 5.49 6.45
CA LEU A 131 0.52 5.79 7.84
C LEU A 131 -0.75 6.63 7.97
N ILE A 132 -0.96 7.60 7.09
CA ILE A 132 -2.14 8.48 7.12
C ILE A 132 -3.35 7.72 6.56
N VAL A 133 -3.22 7.09 5.40
CA VAL A 133 -4.33 6.50 4.65
C VAL A 133 -4.80 5.17 5.24
N SER A 134 -3.90 4.32 5.74
CA SER A 134 -4.28 3.02 6.33
C SER A 134 -5.36 3.12 7.42
N PRO A 135 -5.25 3.98 8.45
CA PRO A 135 -6.29 4.08 9.48
C PRO A 135 -7.62 4.61 8.94
N PHE A 136 -7.63 5.50 7.93
CA PHE A 136 -8.88 5.93 7.29
C PHE A 136 -9.54 4.78 6.54
N ILE A 137 -8.75 3.99 5.82
CA ILE A 137 -9.24 2.87 5.04
C ILE A 137 -9.78 1.75 5.92
N VAL A 138 -9.10 1.42 7.02
CA VAL A 138 -9.60 0.44 8.00
C VAL A 138 -10.90 0.93 8.63
N ARG A 139 -11.02 2.22 8.97
CA ARG A 139 -12.29 2.78 9.50
C ARG A 139 -13.42 2.76 8.47
N PHE A 140 -13.11 3.03 7.22
CA PHE A 140 -14.08 3.00 6.13
C PHE A 140 -14.52 1.57 5.82
N ALA A 141 -13.57 0.63 5.82
CA ALA A 141 -13.80 -0.79 5.74
C ALA A 141 -14.78 -1.26 6.82
N ASP A 142 -14.45 -1.00 8.09
CA ASP A 142 -15.28 -1.36 9.24
C ASP A 142 -16.72 -0.85 9.12
N LYS A 143 -16.90 0.35 8.54
CA LYS A 143 -18.22 0.98 8.36
C LYS A 143 -19.02 0.30 7.25
N ILE A 144 -18.36 -0.21 6.20
CA ILE A 144 -19.00 -0.90 5.07
C ILE A 144 -19.29 -2.35 5.40
N THR A 145 -18.34 -3.06 6.01
CA THR A 145 -18.48 -4.49 6.34
C THR A 145 -19.24 -4.72 7.64
N GLY A 146 -19.46 -3.68 8.45
CA GLY A 146 -20.16 -3.79 9.73
C GLY A 146 -19.43 -4.64 10.77
N THR A 147 -18.12 -4.88 10.62
CA THR A 147 -17.37 -5.84 11.43
C THR A 147 -17.41 -5.53 12.93
N LYS A 148 -17.46 -4.24 13.30
CA LYS A 148 -17.65 -3.81 14.70
C LYS A 148 -19.07 -4.09 15.25
N ALA A 149 -20.09 -4.05 14.40
CA ALA A 149 -21.47 -4.34 14.80
C ALA A 149 -21.70 -5.85 15.03
N ALA A 150 -20.94 -6.71 14.33
CA ALA A 150 -20.98 -8.16 14.52
C ALA A 150 -20.22 -8.60 15.78
N ALA A 151 -19.02 -8.06 16.03
CA ALA A 151 -18.21 -8.37 17.21
C ALA A 151 -18.90 -7.94 18.53
N GLY A 152 -19.55 -6.76 18.53
CA GLY A 152 -20.29 -6.29 19.71
C GLY A 152 -21.49 -7.18 20.06
N LYS A 153 -22.20 -7.71 19.06
CA LYS A 153 -23.33 -8.64 19.28
C LYS A 153 -22.90 -10.02 19.78
N GLU A 154 -21.72 -10.48 19.40
CA GLU A 154 -21.19 -11.79 19.80
C GLU A 154 -20.63 -11.75 21.24
N GLU A 155 -20.06 -10.61 21.63
CA GLU A 155 -19.58 -10.35 23.00
C GLU A 155 -20.75 -10.11 23.98
N GLU A 156 -21.79 -9.39 23.55
CA GLU A 156 -23.05 -9.22 24.29
C GLU A 156 -23.77 -10.56 24.51
N ASN A 157 -23.86 -11.42 23.49
CA ASN A 157 -24.43 -12.76 23.62
C ASN A 157 -23.60 -13.73 24.48
N ARG A 158 -22.30 -13.49 24.65
CA ARG A 158 -21.44 -14.26 25.57
C ARG A 158 -21.57 -13.79 27.02
N MET A 159 -21.86 -12.52 27.26
CA MET A 159 -22.11 -11.99 28.60
C MET A 159 -23.51 -12.33 29.14
N LEU A 160 -24.44 -12.68 28.24
CA LEU A 160 -25.82 -13.06 28.58
C LEU A 160 -26.02 -14.59 28.70
N ARG A 161 -24.97 -15.41 28.60
CA ARG A 161 -24.97 -16.86 28.84
C ARG A 161 -24.10 -17.20 30.03
#